data_AF-A0A2T0WHV2-F1
#
_entry.id   AF-A0A2T0WHV2-F1
#
_cell.length_a   1.000
_cell.length_b   1.000
_cell.length_c   1.000
_cell.angle_alpha   90.00
_cell.angle_beta   90.00
_cell.angle_gamma   90.00
#
_symmetry.space_group_name_H-M   'P 1'
#
loop_
_entity.id
_entity.type
_entity.pdbx_description
1 polymer ?
#
loop_
_entity_poly.entity_id
_entity_poly.type
_entity_poly.pdbx_seq_one_letter_code
_entity_poly.pdbx_strand_id
1 'polypeptide(L)'
;MILDQPIKKWFVNSKGQDSNVKSFLKSISWRIVGTLDTMVISFFVTGQLVMALSIGSIEVVTKIALYYLHERAWEGATKVKKDEPENEFA
;
A
#
# COMPACT_ATOMS: atom_id res chain seq x y z
N MET A 1 8.55 -16.41 33.03
CA MET A 1 8.70 -17.37 31.91
C MET A 1 7.62 -18.48 31.90
N ILE A 2 6.47 -18.28 32.58
CA ILE A 2 5.36 -19.27 32.63
C ILE A 2 4.02 -18.63 32.19
N LEU A 3 3.96 -17.29 32.10
CA LEU A 3 2.75 -16.53 31.78
C LEU A 3 2.58 -16.21 30.29
N ASP A 4 3.58 -16.54 29.47
CA ASP A 4 3.61 -16.27 28.02
C ASP A 4 3.02 -17.42 27.19
N GLN A 5 2.91 -18.63 27.74
CA GLN A 5 2.39 -19.83 27.06
C GLN A 5 0.94 -19.71 26.52
N PRO A 6 -0.05 -19.23 27.30
CA PRO A 6 -1.43 -19.14 26.79
C PRO A 6 -1.61 -18.01 25.76
N ILE A 7 -0.87 -16.91 25.91
CA ILE A 7 -0.92 -15.75 25.01
C ILE A 7 -0.29 -16.10 23.66
N LYS A 8 0.86 -16.79 23.68
CA LYS A 8 1.57 -17.21 22.48
C LYS A 8 0.72 -18.17 21.63
N LYS A 9 -0.06 -19.07 22.24
CA LYS A 9 -0.94 -20.00 21.51
C LYS A 9 -2.06 -19.30 20.73
N TRP A 10 -2.56 -18.16 21.22
CA TRP A 10 -3.61 -17.39 20.54
C TRP A 10 -3.06 -16.62 19.32
N PHE A 11 -1.84 -16.09 19.42
CA PHE A 11 -1.20 -15.35 18.32
C PHE A 11 -0.47 -16.22 17.29
N VAL A 12 0.04 -17.40 17.69
CA VAL A 12 0.87 -18.26 16.80
C VAL A 12 0.05 -19.14 15.86
N ASN A 13 -1.27 -19.27 16.05
CA ASN A 13 -2.09 -20.16 15.21
C ASN A 13 -2.71 -19.52 13.95
N SER A 14 -2.31 -18.30 13.57
CA SER A 14 -2.62 -17.77 12.24
C SER A 14 -1.51 -18.12 11.25
N LYS A 15 -1.43 -19.41 10.90
CA LYS A 15 -0.70 -19.85 9.70
C LYS A 15 -1.53 -19.51 8.45
N GLY A 16 -1.90 -18.23 8.33
CA GLY A 16 -2.51 -17.74 7.11
C GLY A 16 -1.39 -17.68 6.08
N GLN A 17 -1.37 -18.60 5.11
CA GLN A 17 -0.69 -18.34 3.86
C GLN A 17 -1.20 -16.98 3.38
N ASP A 18 -0.36 -15.95 3.42
CA ASP A 18 -0.70 -14.66 2.85
C ASP A 18 -0.73 -14.85 1.34
N SER A 19 -1.90 -15.28 0.86
CA SER A 19 -2.16 -15.36 -0.56
C SER A 19 -2.08 -13.95 -1.13
N ASN A 20 -1.51 -13.82 -2.33
CA ASN A 20 -1.43 -12.53 -3.04
C ASN A 20 -2.79 -11.82 -3.09
N VAL A 21 -3.89 -12.60 -3.13
CA VAL A 21 -5.28 -12.13 -3.07
C VAL A 21 -5.60 -11.45 -1.73
N LYS A 22 -5.23 -12.04 -0.58
CA LYS A 22 -5.47 -11.45 0.74
C LYS A 22 -4.70 -10.14 0.92
N SER A 23 -3.46 -10.06 0.43
CA SER A 23 -2.65 -8.83 0.45
C SER A 23 -3.24 -7.75 -0.46
N PHE A 24 -3.71 -8.11 -1.65
CA PHE A 24 -4.40 -7.20 -2.56
C PHE A 24 -5.70 -6.65 -1.97
N LEU A 25 -6.55 -7.52 -1.41
CA LEU A 25 -7.79 -7.13 -0.74
C LEU A 25 -7.52 -6.23 0.48
N LYS A 26 -6.48 -6.52 1.26
CA LYS A 26 -6.05 -5.67 2.37
C LYS A 26 -5.63 -4.28 1.88
N SER A 27 -4.89 -4.20 0.76
CA SER A 27 -4.49 -2.92 0.16
C SER A 27 -5.69 -2.10 -0.31
N ILE A 28 -6.68 -2.72 -0.95
CA ILE A 28 -7.92 -2.05 -1.35
C ILE A 28 -8.69 -1.55 -0.12
N SER A 29 -8.87 -2.42 0.88
CA SER A 29 -9.55 -2.07 2.13
C SER A 29 -8.91 -0.85 2.79
N TRP A 30 -7.59 -0.83 2.91
CA TRP A 30 -6.86 0.29 3.48
C TRP A 30 -7.02 1.59 2.68
N ARG A 31 -7.08 1.52 1.34
CA ARG A 31 -7.30 2.68 0.48
C ARG A 31 -8.71 3.25 0.64
N ILE A 32 -9.74 2.41 0.75
CA ILE A 32 -11.12 2.85 0.97
C ILE A 32 -11.22 3.56 2.32
N VAL A 33 -10.66 2.97 3.38
CA VAL A 33 -10.66 3.56 4.72
C VAL A 33 -9.98 4.94 4.73
N GLY A 34 -8.81 5.07 4.11
CA GLY A 34 -8.10 6.36 4.04
C GLY A 34 -8.84 7.44 3.24
N THR A 35 -9.52 7.05 2.15
CA THR A 35 -10.31 7.99 1.35
C THR A 35 -11.54 8.47 2.13
N LEU A 36 -12.22 7.56 2.82
CA LEU A 36 -13.36 7.88 3.67
C LEU A 36 -12.95 8.78 4.84
N ASP A 37 -11.82 8.50 5.49
CA ASP A 37 -11.28 9.34 6.56
C ASP A 37 -11.05 10.78 6.08
N THR A 38 -10.40 10.95 4.93
CA THR A 38 -10.17 12.25 4.32
C THR A 38 -11.48 12.98 3.99
N MET A 39 -12.47 12.27 3.42
CA MET A 39 -13.79 12.85 3.14
C MET A 39 -14.52 13.27 4.43
N VAL A 40 -14.48 12.45 5.47
CA VAL A 40 -15.11 12.74 6.77
C VAL A 40 -14.46 13.96 7.41
N ILE A 41 -13.13 14.00 7.51
CA ILE A 41 -12.39 15.16 8.04
C ILE A 41 -12.72 16.41 7.23
N SER A 42 -12.67 16.32 5.91
CA SER A 42 -13.00 17.45 5.02
C SER A 42 -14.43 17.93 5.23
N PHE A 43 -15.38 17.03 5.42
CA PHE A 43 -16.77 17.37 5.70
C PHE A 43 -16.92 18.05 7.05
N PHE A 44 -16.27 17.57 8.10
CA PHE A 44 -16.31 18.20 9.42
C PHE A 44 -15.69 19.61 9.42
N VAL A 45 -14.62 19.81 8.65
CA VAL A 45 -13.95 21.12 8.55
C VAL A 45 -14.77 22.11 7.73
N THR A 46 -15.35 21.68 6.61
CA THR A 46 -16.00 22.58 5.64
C THR A 46 -17.52 22.68 5.80
N GLY A 47 -18.14 21.69 6.43
CA GLY A 47 -19.60 21.52 6.50
C GLY A 47 -20.26 21.22 5.14
N GLN A 48 -19.48 21.03 4.07
CA GLN A 48 -19.99 20.92 2.70
C GLN A 48 -19.64 19.56 2.08
N LEU A 49 -20.67 18.77 1.76
CA LEU A 49 -20.51 17.44 1.18
C LEU A 49 -19.84 17.47 -0.20
N VAL A 50 -20.18 18.47 -1.03
CA VAL A 50 -19.59 18.63 -2.38
C VAL A 50 -18.08 18.85 -2.29
N MET A 51 -17.63 19.63 -1.30
CA MET A 51 -16.20 19.90 -1.09
C MET A 51 -15.47 18.64 -0.58
N ALA A 52 -16.05 17.91 0.38
CA ALA A 52 -15.49 16.66 0.87
C ALA A 52 -15.34 15.61 -0.24
N LEU A 53 -16.35 15.44 -1.10
CA LEU A 53 -16.29 14.54 -2.25
C LEU A 53 -15.23 14.98 -3.26
N SER A 54 -15.13 16.28 -3.52
CA SER A 54 -14.10 16.84 -4.41
C SER A 54 -12.70 16.53 -3.89
N ILE A 55 -12.43 16.77 -2.60
CA ILE A 55 -11.13 16.47 -1.98
C ILE A 55 -10.81 14.98 -2.05
N GLY A 56 -11.76 14.11 -1.68
CA GLY A 56 -11.54 12.66 -1.74
C GLY A 56 -11.30 12.16 -3.18
N SER A 57 -11.98 12.73 -4.17
CA SER A 57 -11.74 12.37 -5.58
C SER A 57 -10.34 12.77 -6.07
N ILE A 58 -9.88 13.97 -5.70
CA ILE A 58 -8.54 14.46 -6.03
C ILE A 58 -7.47 13.64 -5.30
N GLU A 59 -7.70 13.24 -4.05
CA GLU A 59 -6.77 12.38 -3.29
C GLU A 59 -6.50 11.07 -4.04
N VAL A 60 -7.55 10.38 -4.48
CA VAL A 60 -7.43 9.10 -5.21
C VAL A 60 -6.64 9.28 -6.50
N VAL A 61 -6.99 10.28 -7.32
CA VAL A 61 -6.32 10.55 -8.60
C VAL A 61 -4.84 10.90 -8.38
N THR A 62 -4.56 11.79 -7.42
CA THR A 62 -3.19 12.23 -7.11
C THR A 62 -2.34 11.05 -6.64
N LYS A 63 -2.90 10.16 -5.82
CA LYS A 63 -2.20 9.00 -5.27
C LYS A 63 -1.86 7.96 -6.35
N ILE A 64 -2.75 7.76 -7.33
CA ILE A 64 -2.47 6.91 -8.51
C ILE A 64 -1.33 7.52 -9.33
N ALA A 65 -1.39 8.82 -9.62
CA ALA A 65 -0.35 9.51 -10.38
C ALA A 65 1.01 9.46 -9.67
N LEU A 66 1.05 9.76 -8.36
CA LEU A 66 2.27 9.69 -7.56
C LEU A 66 2.82 8.26 -7.46
N TYR A 67 1.97 7.25 -7.31
CA TYR A 67 2.41 5.85 -7.27
C TYR A 67 3.05 5.42 -8.58
N TYR A 68 2.44 5.76 -9.72
CA TYR A 68 3.00 5.47 -11.04
C TYR A 68 4.36 6.16 -11.24
N LEU A 69 4.46 7.45 -10.91
CA LEU A 69 5.72 8.19 -11.01
C LEU A 69 6.79 7.63 -10.06
N HIS A 70 6.41 7.24 -8.85
CA HIS A 70 7.29 6.60 -7.88
C HIS A 70 7.85 5.28 -8.41
N GLU A 71 7.00 4.42 -8.96
CA GLU A 71 7.42 3.16 -9.57
C GLU A 71 8.38 3.42 -10.74
N ARG A 72 8.07 4.39 -11.61
CA ARG A 72 8.93 4.73 -12.76
C ARG A 72 10.28 5.30 -12.34
N ALA A 73 10.30 6.15 -11.32
CA ALA A 73 11.53 6.68 -10.75
C ALA A 73 12.36 5.56 -10.11
N TRP A 74 11.70 4.63 -9.40
CA TRP A 74 12.35 3.49 -8.77
C TRP A 74 12.96 2.52 -9.79
N GLU A 75 12.22 2.19 -10.86
CA GLU A 75 12.75 1.39 -11.99
C GLU A 75 13.96 2.07 -12.63
N GLY A 76 13.91 3.39 -12.84
CA GLY A 76 15.03 4.16 -13.36
C GLY A 76 16.27 4.10 -12.45
N ALA A 77 16.06 4.22 -11.14
CA ALA A 77 17.13 4.23 -10.13
C ALA A 77 17.74 2.84 -9.87
N THR A 78 16.96 1.77 -10.00
CA THR A 78 17.37 0.39 -9.66
C THR A 78 17.84 -0.44 -10.85
N LYS A 79 17.93 0.14 -12.06
CA LYS A 79 18.62 -0.49 -13.19
C LYS A 79 20.09 -0.68 -12.85
N VAL A 80 20.40 -1.82 -12.23
CA VAL A 80 21.77 -2.36 -12.17
C VAL A 80 22.15 -2.68 -13.61
N LYS A 81 23.18 -2.00 -14.10
CA LYS A 81 23.80 -2.29 -15.39
C LYS A 81 24.31 -3.73 -15.33
N LYS A 82 23.66 -4.65 -16.05
CA LYS A 82 24.20 -5.98 -16.29
C LYS A 82 25.32 -5.80 -17.30
N ASP A 83 26.52 -5.55 -16.80
CA ASP A 83 27.74 -5.72 -17.58
C ASP A 83 28.05 -7.23 -17.57
N GLU A 84 27.46 -7.98 -18.49
CA GLU A 84 27.89 -9.36 -18.79
C GLU A 84 29.09 -9.27 -19.76
N PRO A 85 30.30 -9.76 -19.39
CA PRO A 85 31.33 -9.98 -20.38
C PRO A 85 30.91 -11.18 -21.24
N GLU A 86 30.48 -10.88 -22.45
CA GLU A 86 30.32 -11.83 -23.54
C GLU A 86 31.70 -12.39 -23.90
N ASN A 87 31.83 -13.72 -23.90
CA ASN A 87 32.89 -14.52 -24.53
C ASN A 87 34.25 -14.63 -23.80
N GLU A 88 34.44 -15.70 -23.03
CA GLU A 88 35.80 -16.17 -22.68
C GLU A 88 35.97 -17.70 -22.67
N PHE A 89 35.21 -18.42 -23.49
CA PHE A 89 35.51 -19.82 -23.82
C PHE A 89 35.21 -20.10 -25.30
N ALA A 90 36.09 -19.61 -26.17
CA ALA A 90 36.24 -20.02 -27.57
C ALA A 90 37.67 -20.52 -27.79
#